data_AF-A0A7T8KGS7-F1
#
_entry.id   AF-A0A7T8KGS7-F1
#
_cell.length_a   1.000
_cell.length_b   1.000
_cell.length_c   1.000
_cell.angle_alpha   90.00
_cell.angle_beta   90.00
_cell.angle_gamma   90.00
#
_symmetry.space_group_name_H-M   'P 1'
#
loop_
_entity.id
_entity.type
_entity.pdbx_description
1 polymer ?
#
loop_
_entity_poly.entity_id
_entity_poly.type
_entity_poly.pdbx_seq_one_letter_code
_entity_poly.pdbx_strand_id
1 'polypeptide(L)'
;ALRQHDMDEMEASQEDASEKILNDIRAWNRRPIKTSMEVTRDMFPQNHREAWMELFIKYNTPLPSSAAVEQLFSMASDVLRAKRSCLTAENFENLIFMKGNMDIIQQHIMSLKIKEEK
;
A
#
# COMPACT_ATOMS: atom_id res chain seq x y z
N ALA A 1 17.88 34.96 21.33
CA ALA A 1 18.32 34.87 19.93
C ALA A 1 19.24 33.67 19.84
N LEU A 2 18.88 32.63 19.05
CA LEU A 2 19.86 31.59 18.70
C LEU A 2 21.07 32.29 18.05
N ARG A 3 22.30 31.88 18.41
CA ARG A 3 23.50 32.46 17.81
C ARG A 3 23.50 32.08 16.33
N GLN A 4 23.87 33.02 15.46
CA GLN A 4 23.95 32.80 14.01
C GLN A 4 24.71 31.51 13.67
N HIS A 5 25.79 31.24 14.42
CA HIS A 5 26.57 30.01 14.35
C HIS A 5 25.77 28.72 14.54
N ASP A 6 24.80 28.71 15.47
CA ASP A 6 23.97 27.52 15.72
C ASP A 6 22.98 27.28 14.57
N MET A 7 22.53 28.36 13.91
CA MET A 7 21.68 28.28 12.72
C MET A 7 22.47 27.77 11.51
N ASP A 8 23.68 28.28 11.32
CA ASP A 8 24.57 27.89 10.22
C ASP A 8 25.03 26.42 10.35
N GLU A 9 25.30 25.94 11.58
CA GLU A 9 25.61 24.52 11.83
C GLU A 9 24.41 23.59 11.57
N MET A 10 23.20 24.00 11.98
CA MET A 10 21.99 23.23 11.68
C MET A 10 21.73 23.16 10.18
N GLU A 11 21.90 24.26 9.45
CA GLU A 11 21.71 24.32 8.00
C GLU A 11 22.74 23.45 7.26
N ALA A 12 24.02 23.51 7.64
CA ALA A 12 25.06 22.64 7.08
C ALA A 12 24.80 21.14 7.35
N SER A 13 24.29 20.79 8.54
CA SER A 13 23.91 19.41 8.86
C SER A 13 22.72 18.91 8.02
N GLN A 14 21.83 19.83 7.64
CA GLN A 14 20.63 19.54 6.86
C GLN A 14 20.95 19.43 5.36
N GLU A 15 21.91 20.22 4.86
CA GLU A 15 22.48 20.08 3.51
C GLU A 15 23.21 18.75 3.34
N ASP A 16 24.02 18.33 4.30
CA ASP A 16 24.72 17.02 4.29
C ASP A 16 23.73 15.84 4.31
N ALA A 17 22.67 15.93 5.12
CA ALA A 17 21.60 14.94 5.12
C ALA A 17 20.87 14.87 3.76
N SER A 18 20.63 16.02 3.14
CA SER A 18 19.97 16.11 1.83
C SER A 18 20.83 15.49 0.73
N GLU A 19 22.14 15.73 0.75
CA GLU A 19 23.07 15.17 -0.23
C GLU A 19 23.14 13.64 -0.11
N LYS A 20 23.15 13.10 1.12
CA LYS A 20 23.11 11.65 1.36
C LYS A 20 21.85 11.01 0.77
N ILE A 21 20.68 11.59 1.02
CA ILE A 21 19.40 11.11 0.46
C ILE A 21 19.44 11.14 -1.07
N LEU A 22 19.96 12.23 -1.65
CA LEU A 22 20.02 12.40 -3.10
C LEU A 22 20.92 11.34 -3.76
N ASN A 23 22.03 11.00 -3.10
CA ASN A 23 22.94 9.95 -3.57
C ASN A 23 22.29 8.56 -3.50
N ASP A 24 21.54 8.27 -2.43
CA ASP A 24 20.77 7.02 -2.31
C ASP A 24 19.72 6.89 -3.42
N ILE A 25 19.00 7.97 -3.74
CA ILE A 25 18.02 8.00 -4.85
C ILE A 25 18.71 7.76 -6.20
N ARG A 26 19.84 8.42 -6.46
CA ARG A 26 20.61 8.23 -7.71
C ARG A 26 21.10 6.80 -7.85
N ALA A 27 21.57 6.19 -6.77
CA ALA A 27 21.99 4.79 -6.76
C ALA A 27 20.80 3.85 -7.05
N TRP A 28 19.63 4.16 -6.51
CA TRP A 28 18.42 3.39 -6.73
C TRP A 28 17.94 3.43 -8.20
N ASN A 29 17.90 4.60 -8.81
CA ASN A 29 17.46 4.80 -10.21
C ASN A 29 18.34 4.11 -11.26
N ARG A 30 19.57 3.73 -10.92
CA ARG A 30 20.48 3.01 -11.83
C ARG A 30 20.14 1.53 -11.97
N ARG A 31 19.27 0.98 -11.12
CA ARG A 31 18.87 -0.43 -11.20
C ARG A 31 17.90 -0.60 -12.38
N PRO A 32 18.17 -1.52 -13.33
CA PRO A 32 17.22 -1.80 -14.40
C PRO A 32 15.97 -2.44 -13.82
N ILE A 33 14.88 -1.68 -13.73
CA ILE A 33 13.58 -2.20 -13.30
C ILE A 33 13.03 -3.07 -14.43
N LYS A 34 12.92 -4.37 -14.19
CA LYS A 34 12.17 -5.26 -15.07
C LYS A 34 10.69 -4.99 -14.83
N THR A 35 9.97 -4.60 -15.87
CA THR A 35 8.57 -4.12 -15.89
C THR A 35 7.52 -5.10 -15.34
N SER A 36 7.93 -6.27 -14.86
CA SER A 36 7.05 -7.38 -14.47
C SER A 36 7.39 -7.99 -13.10
N MET A 37 8.15 -7.30 -12.24
CA MET A 37 8.42 -7.79 -10.87
C MET A 37 7.40 -7.26 -9.87
N GLU A 38 6.96 -8.16 -9.00
CA GLU A 38 6.30 -7.83 -7.73
C GLU A 38 7.19 -6.85 -6.94
N VAL A 39 6.57 -5.87 -6.28
CA VAL A 39 7.30 -4.90 -5.46
C VAL A 39 7.81 -5.61 -4.21
N THR A 40 9.10 -5.88 -4.15
CA THR A 40 9.75 -6.56 -3.01
C THR A 40 10.55 -5.60 -2.14
N ARG A 41 10.73 -5.94 -0.87
CA ARG A 41 11.39 -5.08 0.14
C ARG A 41 12.83 -4.70 -0.22
N ASP A 42 13.53 -5.54 -0.97
CA ASP A 42 14.89 -5.34 -1.47
C ASP A 42 14.99 -4.35 -2.64
N MET A 43 13.84 -3.94 -3.21
CA MET A 43 13.80 -2.86 -4.20
C MET A 43 14.14 -1.51 -3.58
N PHE A 44 13.82 -1.28 -2.30
CA PHE A 44 14.06 0.01 -1.64
C PHE A 44 15.52 0.17 -1.17
N PRO A 45 16.02 1.41 -1.05
CA PRO A 45 17.32 1.68 -0.46
C PRO A 45 17.52 0.95 0.88
N GLN A 46 18.75 0.45 1.11
CA GLN A 46 19.06 -0.26 2.36
C GLN A 46 19.03 0.70 3.56
N ASN A 47 19.52 1.93 3.36
CA ASN A 47 19.42 2.99 4.35
C ASN A 47 17.98 3.49 4.44
N HIS A 48 17.48 3.67 5.66
CA HIS A 48 16.13 4.18 5.93
C HIS A 48 15.00 3.44 5.19
N ARG A 49 15.18 2.13 4.92
CA ARG A 49 14.25 1.31 4.15
C ARG A 49 12.80 1.42 4.62
N GLU A 50 12.59 1.39 5.93
CA GLU A 50 11.26 1.48 6.53
C GLU A 50 10.57 2.80 6.18
N ALA A 51 11.28 3.92 6.29
CA ALA A 51 10.74 5.23 5.92
C ALA A 51 10.40 5.31 4.42
N TRP A 52 11.24 4.73 3.56
CA TRP A 52 10.96 4.64 2.13
C TRP A 52 9.72 3.79 1.82
N MET A 53 9.55 2.66 2.52
CA MET A 53 8.36 1.82 2.37
C MET A 53 7.10 2.52 2.88
N GLU A 54 7.17 3.20 4.02
CA GLU A 54 6.04 3.97 4.56
C GLU A 54 5.62 5.08 3.59
N LEU A 55 6.58 5.82 3.02
CA LEU A 55 6.32 6.82 1.98
C LEU A 55 5.74 6.18 0.72
N PHE A 56 6.29 5.04 0.28
CA PHE A 56 5.79 4.32 -0.87
C PHE A 56 4.34 3.87 -0.66
N ILE A 57 4.04 3.31 0.50
CA ILE A 57 2.68 2.90 0.85
C ILE A 57 1.75 4.12 0.87
N LYS A 58 2.16 5.20 1.55
CA LYS A 58 1.37 6.42 1.68
C LYS A 58 1.02 7.06 0.33
N TYR A 59 1.96 7.10 -0.61
CA TYR A 59 1.82 7.87 -1.86
C TYR A 59 1.57 7.05 -3.11
N ASN A 60 2.00 5.78 -3.14
CA ASN A 60 1.81 4.86 -4.28
C ASN A 60 0.78 3.76 -3.99
N THR A 61 0.31 3.63 -2.74
CA THR A 61 -0.85 2.78 -2.36
C THR A 61 -2.15 3.56 -2.08
N PRO A 62 -2.41 4.79 -2.59
CA PRO A 62 -3.66 4.91 -3.29
C PRO A 62 -3.52 3.91 -4.44
N LEU A 63 -4.09 2.71 -4.25
CA LEU A 63 -4.35 1.76 -5.32
C LEU A 63 -4.73 2.51 -6.60
N PRO A 64 -4.55 1.94 -7.80
CA PRO A 64 -5.30 2.42 -8.97
C PRO A 64 -6.77 2.47 -8.55
N SER A 65 -7.26 3.65 -8.15
CA SER A 65 -8.55 3.79 -7.49
C SER A 65 -9.62 3.33 -8.45
N SER A 66 -9.37 3.53 -9.75
CA SER A 66 -10.09 2.95 -10.85
C SER A 66 -10.19 1.43 -10.78
N ALA A 67 -9.09 0.66 -10.74
CA ALA A 67 -9.17 -0.80 -10.85
C ALA A 67 -9.90 -1.46 -9.67
N ALA A 68 -9.66 -0.99 -8.44
CA ALA A 68 -10.37 -1.49 -7.27
C ALA A 68 -11.87 -1.12 -7.30
N VAL A 69 -12.18 0.10 -7.72
CA VAL A 69 -13.56 0.57 -7.88
C VAL A 69 -14.26 -0.11 -9.07
N GLU A 70 -13.56 -0.38 -10.16
CA GLU A 70 -14.05 -1.13 -11.32
C GLU A 70 -14.36 -2.58 -10.95
N GLN A 71 -13.49 -3.22 -10.16
CA GLN A 71 -13.74 -4.54 -9.63
C GLN A 71 -14.98 -4.53 -8.72
N LEU A 72 -15.13 -3.52 -7.85
CA LEU A 72 -16.30 -3.33 -7.01
C LEU A 72 -17.58 -3.16 -7.84
N PHE A 73 -17.56 -2.31 -8.87
CA PHE A 73 -18.70 -2.08 -9.76
C PHE A 73 -19.03 -3.32 -10.62
N SER A 74 -18.03 -4.06 -11.07
CA SER A 74 -18.22 -5.33 -11.76
C SER A 74 -18.94 -6.34 -10.85
N MET A 75 -18.48 -6.50 -9.60
CA MET A 75 -19.13 -7.37 -8.62
C MET A 75 -20.54 -6.90 -8.27
N ALA A 76 -20.73 -5.58 -8.11
CA ALA A 76 -22.02 -4.95 -7.86
C ALA A 76 -23.02 -5.22 -8.98
N SER A 77 -22.58 -5.17 -10.24
CA SER A 77 -23.45 -5.46 -11.39
C SER A 77 -24.04 -6.87 -11.36
N ASP A 78 -23.28 -7.85 -10.88
CA ASP A 78 -23.75 -9.23 -10.70
C ASP A 78 -24.76 -9.35 -9.54
N VAL A 79 -24.53 -8.60 -8.45
CA VAL A 79 -25.43 -8.59 -7.28
C VAL A 79 -26.74 -7.84 -7.56
N LEU A 80 -26.72 -6.75 -8.33
CA LEU A 80 -27.89 -5.92 -8.67
C LEU A 80 -28.78 -6.50 -9.77
N ARG A 81 -28.58 -7.78 -10.16
CA ARG A 81 -29.41 -8.45 -11.16
C ARG A 81 -30.87 -8.56 -10.68
N ALA A 82 -31.84 -8.49 -11.60
CA ALA A 82 -33.27 -8.43 -11.29
C ALA A 82 -33.80 -9.50 -10.29
N LYS A 83 -33.17 -10.68 -10.23
CA LYS A 83 -33.52 -11.74 -9.28
C LYS A 83 -33.25 -11.38 -7.81
N ARG A 84 -32.47 -10.33 -7.55
CA ARG A 84 -32.07 -9.82 -6.23
C ARG A 84 -32.57 -8.41 -5.97
N SER A 85 -33.60 -7.95 -6.68
CA SER A 85 -34.16 -6.59 -6.55
C SER A 85 -34.72 -6.25 -5.17
N CYS A 86 -34.95 -7.25 -4.31
CA CYS A 86 -35.45 -7.06 -2.94
C CYS A 86 -34.34 -6.84 -1.90
N LEU A 87 -33.08 -6.67 -2.30
CA LEU A 87 -31.99 -6.36 -1.37
C LEU A 87 -32.11 -4.92 -0.88
N THR A 88 -32.08 -4.73 0.44
CA THR A 88 -31.89 -3.40 1.04
C THR A 88 -30.47 -2.91 0.76
N ALA A 89 -30.25 -1.59 0.82
CA ALA A 89 -28.92 -1.00 0.64
C ALA A 89 -27.89 -1.58 1.63
N GLU A 90 -28.28 -1.72 2.91
CA GLU A 90 -27.44 -2.32 3.94
C GLU A 90 -27.04 -3.76 3.61
N ASN A 91 -28.00 -4.60 3.18
CA ASN A 91 -27.71 -5.98 2.81
C ASN A 91 -26.88 -6.07 1.52
N PHE A 92 -27.04 -5.12 0.61
CA PHE A 92 -26.21 -5.01 -0.59
C PHE A 92 -24.75 -4.70 -0.24
N GLU A 93 -24.51 -3.70 0.61
CA GLU A 93 -23.18 -3.33 1.06
C GLU A 93 -22.50 -4.49 1.81
N ASN A 94 -23.22 -5.12 2.75
CA ASN A 94 -22.72 -6.29 3.48
C ASN A 94 -22.38 -7.46 2.55
N LEU A 95 -23.23 -7.74 1.56
CA LEU A 95 -23.00 -8.82 0.60
C LEU A 95 -21.79 -8.54 -0.28
N ILE A 96 -21.63 -7.32 -0.77
CA ILE A 96 -20.48 -6.91 -1.58
C ILE A 96 -19.20 -6.96 -0.76
N PHE A 97 -19.23 -6.46 0.47
CA PHE A 97 -18.10 -6.53 1.40
C PHE A 97 -17.67 -7.97 1.65
N MET A 98 -18.59 -8.88 1.96
CA MET A 98 -18.26 -10.29 2.16
C MET A 98 -17.74 -10.93 0.87
N LYS A 99 -18.42 -10.72 -0.27
CA LYS A 99 -18.03 -11.31 -1.56
C LYS A 99 -16.64 -10.86 -2.02
N GLY A 100 -16.31 -9.59 -1.86
CA GLY A 100 -15.00 -9.02 -2.23
C GLY A 100 -13.86 -9.51 -1.34
N ASN A 101 -14.15 -9.92 -0.10
CA ASN A 101 -13.15 -10.36 0.87
C ASN A 101 -13.16 -11.88 1.11
N MET A 102 -13.84 -12.68 0.28
CA MET A 102 -14.01 -14.12 0.50
C MET A 102 -12.69 -14.86 0.63
N ASP A 103 -11.67 -14.51 -0.16
CA ASP A 103 -10.38 -15.18 -0.14
C ASP A 103 -9.66 -14.98 1.21
N ILE A 104 -9.71 -13.76 1.74
CA ILE A 104 -9.14 -13.40 3.04
C ILE A 104 -9.88 -14.16 4.15
N ILE A 105 -11.21 -14.18 4.09
CA ILE A 105 -12.05 -14.90 5.05
C ILE A 105 -11.73 -16.40 5.02
N GLN A 106 -11.59 -17.00 3.83
CA GLN A 106 -11.25 -18.41 3.67
C GLN A 106 -9.86 -18.74 4.23
N GLN A 107 -8.85 -17.93 3.92
CA GLN A 107 -7.50 -18.09 4.48
C GLN A 107 -7.51 -18.02 6.01
N HIS A 108 -8.26 -17.07 6.58
CA HIS A 108 -8.38 -16.95 8.02
C HIS A 108 -9.05 -18.18 8.64
N ILE A 109 -10.17 -18.66 8.08
CA ILE A 109 -10.87 -19.87 8.55
C ILE A 109 -9.95 -21.09 8.49
N MET A 110 -9.20 -21.27 7.40
CA MET A 110 -8.23 -22.37 7.29
C MET A 110 -7.15 -22.28 8.39
N SER A 111 -6.64 -21.08 8.66
CA SER A 111 -5.63 -20.86 9.70
C SER A 111 -6.14 -21.19 11.12
N LEU A 112 -7.44 -20.99 11.39
CA LEU A 112 -8.07 -21.34 12.66
C LEU A 112 -8.21 -22.85 12.83
N LYS A 113 -8.67 -23.56 11.78
CA LYS A 113 -8.78 -25.03 11.81
C LYS A 113 -7.45 -25.71 12.12
N ILE A 114 -6.36 -25.21 11.53
CA ILE A 114 -4.99 -25.72 11.78
C ILE A 114 -4.55 -25.54 13.24
N LYS A 115 -5.07 -24.52 13.94
CA LYS A 115 -4.76 -24.27 15.35
C LYS A 115 -5.59 -25.12 16.31
N GLU A 116 -6.81 -25.49 15.93
CA GLU A 116 -7.67 -26.37 16.74
C GLU A 116 -7.24 -27.85 16.67
N GLU A 117 -6.57 -28.25 15.60
CA GLU A 117 -6.04 -29.61 15.42
C GLU A 117 -4.65 -29.86 16.06
N LYS A 118 -4.04 -28.84 16.66
CA LYS A 118 -2.73 -28.90 17.33
C LYS A 118 -2.85 -28.78 18.84
#